data_AF-A0A3Q0CIC1-F1
#
_entry.id   AF-A0A3Q0CIC1-F1
#
_cell.length_a   1.000
_cell.length_b   1.000
_cell.length_c   1.000
_cell.angle_alpha   90.00
_cell.angle_beta   90.00
_cell.angle_gamma   90.00
#
_symmetry.space_group_name_H-M   'P 1'
#
loop_
_entity.id
_entity.type
_entity.pdbx_description
1 polymer ?
#
loop_
_entity_poly.entity_id
_entity_poly.type
_entity_poly.pdbx_seq_one_letter_code
_entity_poly.pdbx_strand_id
1 'polypeptide(L)'
;ELFFEAELFFFSPQLCEFVQKDEIKPAVIHLLWERATEKVPCSPLERCSSVMLLGMMARGKPEIIGSNLDTLVKVGLDEKFPQDYRLAQQVCLAIANISDRRKPSLGEREPPFRLPQEHKLFERLREMVTKGELSKGPEVCVSGALIICQLLTLYKRALNGHWKLSILLKSCLQVLGINEFLMSVTRACFPSLRDPAQQVRRTAGLVMTHLILKDMVKVKGQVSEMAVLLIDPVPQIAALAKNFFNELSHKGNAVYNLLPDIISRLSDPEGGVEEEPFHTIMKQLLSYITKDKQTESLVEKLCHRFRTARTERQYRDLAYCVSQLPLTERGLHKMLDNFDCFGDKLVDESVFSAFLSVVGKLRRGAKPEGKVGGAGSLALWVPVP
;
A
#
# COMPACT_ATOMS: atom_id res chain seq x y z
N GLU A 1 -11.97 -10.55 17.27
CA GLU A 1 -11.64 -9.23 17.84
C GLU A 1 -11.43 -8.12 16.81
N LEU A 2 -10.52 -8.22 15.82
CA LEU A 2 -10.39 -7.19 14.77
C LEU A 2 -11.64 -7.02 13.88
N PHE A 3 -12.45 -8.07 13.77
CA PHE A 3 -13.81 -8.02 13.20
C PHE A 3 -14.75 -7.08 13.97
N PHE A 4 -14.64 -7.05 15.30
CA PHE A 4 -15.42 -6.19 16.19
C PHE A 4 -15.03 -4.71 16.02
N GLU A 5 -13.73 -4.42 15.83
CA GLU A 5 -13.26 -3.05 15.55
C GLU A 5 -13.76 -2.53 14.18
N ALA A 6 -13.81 -3.41 13.17
CA ALA A 6 -14.32 -3.07 11.84
C ALA A 6 -15.85 -2.86 11.85
N GLU A 7 -16.62 -3.70 12.54
CA GLU A 7 -18.06 -3.50 12.74
C GLU A 7 -18.36 -2.21 13.51
N LEU A 8 -17.63 -1.93 14.60
CA LEU A 8 -17.77 -0.68 15.34
C LEU A 8 -17.46 0.55 14.48
N PHE A 9 -16.51 0.47 13.55
CA PHE A 9 -16.26 1.56 12.59
C PHE A 9 -17.50 1.86 11.72
N PHE A 10 -18.25 0.83 11.30
CA PHE A 10 -19.52 1.02 10.56
C PHE A 10 -20.61 1.70 11.39
N PHE A 11 -20.58 1.54 12.72
CA PHE A 11 -21.48 2.23 13.65
C PHE A 11 -21.04 3.67 13.98
N SER A 12 -19.87 4.12 13.53
CA SER A 12 -19.34 5.46 13.82
C SER A 12 -20.25 6.60 13.37
N PRO A 13 -20.86 6.58 12.17
CA PRO A 13 -21.79 7.62 11.74
C PRO A 13 -23.04 7.71 12.63
N GLN A 14 -23.62 6.58 13.02
CA GLN A 14 -24.84 6.51 13.83
C GLN A 14 -24.56 6.94 15.28
N LEU A 15 -23.45 6.49 15.85
CA LEU A 15 -23.04 6.90 17.20
C LEU A 15 -22.77 8.40 17.27
N CYS A 16 -22.14 8.96 16.22
CA CYS A 16 -21.95 10.40 16.08
C CYS A 16 -23.28 11.17 16.05
N GLU A 17 -24.28 10.64 15.35
CA GLU A 17 -25.62 11.22 15.27
C GLU A 17 -26.35 11.19 16.62
N PHE A 18 -26.30 10.07 17.35
CA PHE A 18 -26.90 9.96 18.69
C PHE A 18 -26.27 10.92 19.71
N VAL A 19 -24.95 11.15 19.62
CA VAL A 19 -24.29 12.16 20.45
C VAL A 19 -24.75 13.58 20.11
N GLN A 20 -24.91 13.90 18.82
CA GLN A 20 -25.37 15.22 18.38
C GLN A 20 -26.82 15.52 18.78
N LYS A 21 -27.65 14.49 18.91
CA LYS A 21 -29.03 14.59 19.39
C LYS A 21 -29.17 14.51 20.91
N ASP A 22 -28.05 14.48 21.65
CA ASP A 22 -27.99 14.29 23.10
C ASP A 22 -28.77 13.03 23.59
N GLU A 23 -28.86 11.98 22.76
CA GLU A 23 -29.54 10.72 23.08
C GLU A 23 -28.70 9.81 23.98
N ILE A 24 -27.39 10.10 24.10
CA ILE A 24 -26.47 9.36 24.99
C ILE A 24 -26.43 10.01 26.36
N LYS A 25 -26.91 9.30 27.37
CA LYS A 25 -26.88 9.75 28.76
C LYS A 25 -25.43 9.99 29.25
N PRO A 26 -25.15 11.06 30.01
CA PRO A 26 -23.82 11.34 30.55
C PRO A 26 -23.20 10.18 31.35
N ALA A 27 -24.03 9.41 32.06
CA ALA A 27 -23.60 8.23 32.82
C ALA A 27 -22.88 7.17 31.94
N VAL A 28 -23.25 7.04 30.66
CA VAL A 28 -22.61 6.12 29.72
C VAL A 28 -21.19 6.61 29.39
N ILE A 29 -21.03 7.92 29.14
CA ILE A 29 -19.73 8.53 28.87
C ILE A 29 -18.82 8.39 30.10
N HIS A 30 -19.36 8.62 31.30
CA HIS A 30 -18.63 8.41 32.56
C HIS A 30 -18.15 6.96 32.72
N LEU A 31 -19.02 5.96 32.51
CA LEU A 31 -18.65 4.56 32.61
C LEU A 31 -17.54 4.17 31.62
N LEU A 32 -17.59 4.69 30.39
CA LEU A 32 -16.53 4.45 29.40
C LEU A 32 -15.20 5.06 29.83
N TRP A 33 -15.21 6.25 30.44
CA TRP A 33 -14.01 6.85 31.02
C TRP A 33 -13.47 6.05 32.21
N GLU A 34 -14.34 5.54 33.08
CA GLU A 34 -13.94 4.70 34.21
C GLU A 34 -13.28 3.40 33.75
N ARG A 35 -13.81 2.77 32.69
CA ARG A 35 -13.18 1.59 32.08
C ARG A 35 -11.87 1.93 31.36
N ALA A 36 -11.82 3.02 30.60
CA ALA A 36 -10.59 3.46 29.93
C ALA A 36 -9.44 3.73 30.94
N THR A 37 -9.78 4.28 32.10
CA THR A 37 -8.84 4.62 33.19
C THR A 37 -8.66 3.50 34.22
N GLU A 38 -9.27 2.33 34.02
CA GLU A 38 -9.21 1.17 34.93
C GLU A 38 -9.69 1.45 36.36
N LYS A 39 -10.54 2.48 36.54
CA LYS A 39 -11.23 2.74 37.82
C LYS A 39 -12.26 1.67 38.15
N VAL A 40 -12.76 0.99 37.13
CA VAL A 40 -13.66 -0.16 37.22
C VAL A 40 -12.95 -1.36 36.62
N PRO A 41 -13.04 -2.56 37.23
CA PRO A 41 -12.48 -3.77 36.66
C PRO A 41 -13.03 -4.01 35.25
N CYS A 42 -12.12 -4.15 34.28
CA CYS A 42 -12.46 -4.44 32.89
C CYS A 42 -11.36 -5.25 32.23
N SER A 43 -11.73 -6.05 31.24
CA SER A 43 -10.79 -6.75 30.37
C SER A 43 -10.01 -5.77 29.47
N PRO A 44 -8.83 -6.16 28.95
CA PRO A 44 -8.08 -5.35 27.99
C PRO A 44 -8.90 -4.97 26.75
N LEU A 45 -9.77 -5.88 26.29
CA LEU A 45 -10.68 -5.65 25.18
C LEU A 45 -11.71 -4.57 25.52
N GLU A 46 -12.38 -4.66 26.66
CA GLU A 46 -13.34 -3.65 27.12
C GLU A 46 -12.70 -2.28 27.30
N ARG A 47 -11.45 -2.25 27.77
CA ARG A 47 -10.66 -1.01 27.88
C ARG A 47 -10.41 -0.38 26.52
N CYS A 48 -9.96 -1.17 25.54
CA CYS A 48 -9.74 -0.72 24.15
C CYS A 48 -11.04 -0.26 23.48
N SER A 49 -12.12 -1.03 23.61
CA SER A 49 -13.44 -0.67 23.09
C SER A 49 -13.98 0.61 23.72
N SER A 50 -13.74 0.83 25.01
CA SER A 50 -14.16 2.05 25.69
C SER A 50 -13.46 3.29 25.11
N VAL A 51 -12.14 3.22 24.88
CA VAL A 51 -11.38 4.29 24.22
C VAL A 51 -11.85 4.53 22.79
N MET A 52 -12.13 3.47 22.04
CA MET A 52 -12.63 3.56 20.66
C MET A 52 -13.99 4.26 20.59
N LEU A 53 -14.94 3.87 21.45
CA LEU A 53 -16.26 4.47 21.53
C LEU A 53 -16.18 5.95 21.93
N LEU A 54 -15.35 6.30 22.93
CA LEU A 54 -15.04 7.68 23.28
C LEU A 54 -14.53 8.46 22.06
N GLY A 55 -13.60 7.85 21.31
CA GLY A 55 -13.07 8.41 20.06
C GLY A 55 -14.13 8.66 18.99
N MET A 56 -15.06 7.73 18.81
CA MET A 56 -16.15 7.86 17.84
C MET A 56 -17.15 8.94 18.26
N MET A 57 -17.49 9.02 19.54
CA MET A 57 -18.37 10.05 20.10
C MET A 57 -17.76 11.46 20.01
N ALA A 58 -16.44 11.57 20.12
CA ALA A 58 -15.72 12.84 19.95
C ALA A 58 -15.85 13.44 18.54
N ARG A 59 -16.23 12.65 17.53
CA ARG A 59 -16.59 13.19 16.19
C ARG A 59 -17.87 14.03 16.22
N GLY A 60 -18.80 13.68 17.12
CA GLY A 60 -20.07 14.39 17.30
C GLY A 60 -19.94 15.56 18.27
N LYS A 61 -19.22 15.36 19.38
CA LYS A 61 -19.02 16.34 20.46
C LYS A 61 -17.57 16.29 20.96
N PRO A 62 -16.66 17.13 20.41
CA PRO A 62 -15.22 17.07 20.69
C PRO A 62 -14.84 17.21 22.17
N GLU A 63 -15.68 17.88 22.97
CA GLU A 63 -15.48 18.13 24.40
C GLU A 63 -15.39 16.82 25.21
N ILE A 64 -16.01 15.74 24.72
CA ILE A 64 -16.00 14.40 25.35
C ILE A 64 -14.56 13.94 25.60
N ILE A 65 -13.63 14.23 24.67
CA ILE A 65 -12.20 13.95 24.84
C ILE A 65 -11.41 15.21 25.12
N GLY A 66 -11.71 16.33 24.47
CA GLY A 66 -10.92 17.57 24.57
C GLY A 66 -10.69 18.02 26.02
N SER A 67 -11.72 17.93 26.87
CA SER A 67 -11.62 18.32 28.28
C SER A 67 -10.76 17.38 29.14
N ASN A 68 -10.49 16.16 28.67
CA ASN A 68 -9.77 15.11 29.40
C ASN A 68 -8.61 14.52 28.58
N LEU A 69 -8.08 15.29 27.62
CA LEU A 69 -7.07 14.82 26.68
C LEU A 69 -5.82 14.27 27.38
N ASP A 70 -5.31 14.98 28.39
CA ASP A 70 -4.14 14.56 29.15
C ASP A 70 -4.34 13.22 29.86
N THR A 71 -5.54 12.94 30.34
CA THR A 71 -5.90 11.65 30.95
C THR A 71 -5.82 10.54 29.91
N LEU A 72 -6.31 10.78 28.69
CA LEU A 72 -6.25 9.81 27.60
C LEU A 72 -4.81 9.52 27.16
N VAL A 73 -3.97 10.55 27.09
CA VAL A 73 -2.54 10.41 26.80
C VAL A 73 -1.85 9.56 27.87
N LYS A 74 -2.08 9.84 29.15
CA LYS A 74 -1.52 9.03 30.24
C LYS A 74 -1.97 7.56 30.20
N VAL A 75 -3.24 7.33 29.86
CA VAL A 75 -3.82 5.97 29.81
C VAL A 75 -3.15 5.08 28.77
N GLY A 76 -2.89 5.60 27.57
CA GLY A 76 -2.40 4.80 26.43
C GLY A 76 -0.95 5.04 26.02
N LEU A 77 -0.30 6.12 26.46
CA LEU A 77 1.01 6.55 25.96
C LEU A 77 2.07 6.76 27.07
N ASP A 78 1.72 6.60 28.36
CA ASP A 78 2.74 6.57 29.42
C ASP A 78 3.54 5.25 29.40
N GLU A 79 4.77 5.30 29.90
CA GLU A 79 5.69 4.15 29.95
C GLU A 79 5.17 3.04 30.87
N LYS A 80 4.48 2.05 30.29
CA LYS A 80 4.10 0.78 30.93
C LYS A 80 4.79 -0.37 30.23
N PHE A 81 5.36 -1.31 30.99
CA PHE A 81 6.00 -2.52 30.47
C PHE A 81 5.23 -3.78 30.93
N PRO A 82 4.79 -4.67 30.00
CA PRO A 82 4.88 -4.58 28.53
C PRO A 82 3.93 -3.51 27.95
N GLN A 83 4.32 -2.89 26.84
CA GLN A 83 3.56 -1.80 26.22
C GLN A 83 2.35 -2.33 25.44
N ASP A 84 1.16 -1.80 25.75
CA ASP A 84 -0.08 -2.14 25.04
C ASP A 84 -0.25 -1.24 23.79
N TYR A 85 0.32 -1.71 22.67
CA TYR A 85 0.25 -1.00 21.39
C TYR A 85 -1.18 -0.91 20.83
N ARG A 86 -2.10 -1.80 21.22
CA ARG A 86 -3.50 -1.76 20.78
C ARG A 86 -4.21 -0.60 21.46
N LEU A 87 -4.03 -0.45 22.77
CA LEU A 87 -4.57 0.69 23.51
C LEU A 87 -3.98 2.01 23.02
N ALA A 88 -2.66 2.06 22.80
CA ALA A 88 -1.99 3.24 22.25
C ALA A 88 -2.57 3.66 20.89
N GLN A 89 -2.85 2.68 20.02
CA GLN A 89 -3.50 2.90 18.73
C GLN A 89 -4.92 3.48 18.89
N GLN A 90 -5.74 2.94 19.79
CA GLN A 90 -7.09 3.46 20.01
C GLN A 90 -7.06 4.88 20.59
N VAL A 91 -6.12 5.19 21.46
CA VAL A 91 -5.91 6.55 21.98
C VAL A 91 -5.54 7.51 20.83
N CYS A 92 -4.62 7.13 19.95
CA CYS A 92 -4.24 7.96 18.81
C CYS A 92 -5.41 8.21 17.83
N LEU A 93 -6.22 7.18 17.56
CA LEU A 93 -7.44 7.29 16.76
C LEU A 93 -8.47 8.22 17.39
N ALA A 94 -8.68 8.09 18.69
CA ALA A 94 -9.63 8.89 19.44
C ALA A 94 -9.23 10.38 19.42
N ILE A 95 -7.93 10.68 19.55
CA ILE A 95 -7.39 12.04 19.43
C ILE A 95 -7.57 12.58 18.00
N ALA A 96 -7.30 11.76 16.98
CA ALA A 96 -7.47 12.16 15.57
C ALA A 96 -8.91 12.54 15.20
N ASN A 97 -9.89 11.95 15.89
CA ASN A 97 -11.30 12.24 15.68
C ASN A 97 -11.75 13.61 16.21
N ILE A 98 -11.07 14.17 17.23
CA ILE A 98 -11.30 15.55 17.71
C ILE A 98 -10.93 16.56 16.61
N SER A 99 -9.91 16.23 15.83
CA SER A 99 -9.39 17.09 14.75
C SER A 99 -10.15 16.95 13.42
N ASP A 100 -11.07 15.98 13.29
CA ASP A 100 -11.76 15.65 12.04
C ASP A 100 -13.12 16.35 11.94
N ARG A 101 -13.11 17.68 11.75
CA ARG A 101 -14.34 18.38 11.36
C ARG A 101 -14.71 17.98 9.93
N ARG A 102 -15.92 17.42 9.75
CA ARG A 102 -16.55 17.33 8.43
C ARG A 102 -16.56 18.73 7.79
N LYS A 103 -16.42 18.78 6.45
CA LYS A 103 -16.39 20.00 5.62
C LYS A 103 -17.21 21.13 6.24
N PRO A 104 -16.65 22.35 6.39
CA PRO A 104 -17.47 23.50 6.74
C PRO A 104 -18.60 23.61 5.71
N SER A 105 -19.83 23.73 6.18
CA SER A 105 -20.89 24.37 5.41
C SER A 105 -20.35 25.70 4.89
N LEU A 106 -20.65 26.01 3.63
CA LEU A 106 -20.27 27.27 2.97
C LEU A 106 -20.64 28.46 3.88
N GLY A 107 -19.67 29.03 4.60
CA GLY A 107 -19.91 30.22 5.43
C GLY A 107 -18.93 30.42 6.59
N GLU A 108 -18.64 29.39 7.40
CA GLU A 108 -17.89 29.58 8.65
C GLU A 108 -16.63 28.71 8.69
N ARG A 109 -15.47 29.32 8.43
CA ARG A 109 -14.15 28.69 8.62
C ARG A 109 -13.68 28.90 10.05
N GLU A 110 -14.17 28.10 10.99
CA GLU A 110 -13.43 27.95 12.25
C GLU A 110 -12.11 27.20 11.97
N PRO A 111 -10.97 27.65 12.55
CA PRO A 111 -9.71 26.94 12.38
C PRO A 111 -9.84 25.51 12.90
N PRO A 112 -9.26 24.51 12.22
CA PRO A 112 -9.29 23.13 12.69
C PRO A 112 -8.67 23.07 14.09
N PHE A 113 -9.27 22.28 14.98
CA PHE A 113 -8.72 22.05 16.32
C PHE A 113 -7.26 21.63 16.22
N ARG A 114 -6.36 22.39 16.87
CA ARG A 114 -4.91 22.12 16.89
C ARG A 114 -4.43 21.99 18.32
N LEU A 115 -3.55 21.03 18.54
CA LEU A 115 -2.82 20.90 19.80
C LEU A 115 -1.55 21.76 19.76
N PRO A 116 -1.15 22.39 20.88
CA PRO A 116 0.12 23.11 20.99
C PRO A 116 1.30 22.20 20.67
N GLN A 117 2.34 22.74 20.03
CA GLN A 117 3.50 21.96 19.58
C GLN A 117 4.28 21.34 20.75
N GLU A 118 4.18 21.94 21.93
CA GLU A 118 4.81 21.55 23.19
C GLU A 118 3.97 20.54 23.99
N HIS A 119 2.82 20.10 23.46
CA HIS A 119 1.97 19.16 24.16
C HIS A 119 2.70 17.83 24.40
N LYS A 120 2.68 17.34 25.65
CA LYS A 120 3.35 16.09 26.08
C LYS A 120 2.99 14.87 25.23
N LEU A 121 1.81 14.90 24.59
CA LEU A 121 1.38 13.95 23.56
C LEU A 121 2.48 13.68 22.52
N PHE A 122 3.06 14.72 21.94
CA PHE A 122 4.06 14.59 20.88
C PHE A 122 5.37 13.97 21.38
N GLU A 123 5.75 14.29 22.62
CA GLU A 123 6.91 13.71 23.29
C GLU A 123 6.71 12.22 23.57
N ARG A 124 5.59 11.84 24.17
CA ARG A 124 5.26 10.43 24.48
C ARG A 124 5.14 9.55 23.24
N LEU A 125 4.54 10.08 22.18
CA LEU A 125 4.45 9.38 20.90
C LEU A 125 5.82 9.16 20.27
N ARG A 126 6.71 10.16 20.36
CA ARG A 126 8.09 10.02 19.92
C ARG A 126 8.81 8.94 20.71
N GLU A 127 8.70 8.94 22.04
CA GLU A 127 9.34 7.94 22.90
C GLU A 127 8.85 6.52 22.62
N MET A 128 7.54 6.33 22.45
CA MET A 128 6.98 5.01 22.11
C MET A 128 7.49 4.51 20.75
N VAL A 129 7.64 5.39 19.77
CA VAL A 129 8.16 5.02 18.44
C VAL A 129 9.66 4.73 18.48
N THR A 130 10.45 5.44 19.30
CA THR A 130 11.90 5.26 19.35
C THR A 130 12.35 4.13 20.29
N LYS A 131 11.64 3.91 21.40
CA LYS A 131 11.94 2.85 22.39
C LYS A 131 11.22 1.54 22.11
N GLY A 132 10.19 1.55 21.25
CA GLY A 132 9.42 0.37 20.92
C GLY A 132 10.27 -0.68 20.22
N GLU A 133 10.54 -1.79 20.89
CA GLU A 133 11.12 -2.99 20.30
C GLU A 133 10.14 -3.59 19.28
N LEU A 134 10.19 -3.10 18.03
CA LEU A 134 9.51 -3.69 16.86
C LEU A 134 9.95 -5.14 16.57
N SER A 135 10.90 -5.68 17.35
CA SER A 135 11.48 -7.02 17.22
C SER A 135 10.58 -8.16 17.76
N LYS A 136 9.39 -7.86 18.29
CA LYS A 136 8.49 -8.86 18.91
C LYS A 136 7.31 -9.33 18.02
N GLY A 137 7.48 -9.30 16.69
CA GLY A 137 6.57 -9.96 15.74
C GLY A 137 5.71 -9.03 14.87
N PRO A 138 5.01 -9.60 13.87
CA PRO A 138 4.33 -8.85 12.81
C PRO A 138 3.17 -7.96 13.30
N GLU A 139 2.44 -8.37 14.35
CA GLU A 139 1.33 -7.58 14.90
C GLU A 139 1.81 -6.26 15.54
N VAL A 140 2.92 -6.30 16.28
CA VAL A 140 3.52 -5.11 16.91
C VAL A 140 4.03 -4.13 15.85
N CYS A 141 4.61 -4.65 14.76
CA CYS A 141 5.07 -3.84 13.64
C CYS A 141 3.91 -3.13 12.92
N VAL A 142 2.78 -3.83 12.74
CA VAL A 142 1.58 -3.29 12.10
C VAL A 142 0.91 -2.21 12.96
N SER A 143 0.75 -2.45 14.26
CA SER A 143 0.20 -1.45 15.18
C SER A 143 1.09 -0.22 15.29
N GLY A 144 2.42 -0.39 15.35
CA GLY A 144 3.38 0.72 15.31
C GLY A 144 3.28 1.55 14.02
N ALA A 145 3.17 0.89 12.86
CA ALA A 145 3.01 1.58 11.58
C ALA A 145 1.69 2.38 11.49
N LEU A 146 0.58 1.84 12.01
CA LEU A 146 -0.70 2.55 12.06
C LEU A 146 -0.67 3.76 12.98
N ILE A 147 -0.05 3.65 14.15
CA ILE A 147 0.19 4.77 15.06
C ILE A 147 0.99 5.87 14.33
N ILE A 148 1.97 5.50 13.51
CA ILE A 148 2.80 6.45 12.77
C ILE A 148 2.05 7.11 11.61
N CYS A 149 1.22 6.36 10.88
CA CYS A 149 0.33 6.96 9.89
C CYS A 149 -0.64 7.98 10.53
N GLN A 150 -1.12 7.69 11.73
CA GLN A 150 -1.97 8.61 12.49
C GLN A 150 -1.19 9.83 12.98
N LEU A 151 0.03 9.64 13.49
CA LEU A 151 0.95 10.71 13.86
C LEU A 151 1.25 11.66 12.70
N LEU A 152 1.58 11.11 11.54
CA LEU A 152 1.81 11.89 10.32
C LEU A 152 0.56 12.67 9.90
N THR A 153 -0.62 12.10 10.10
CA THR A 153 -1.91 12.75 9.81
C THR A 153 -2.18 13.89 10.79
N LEU A 154 -1.95 13.67 12.09
CA LEU A 154 -2.07 14.67 13.15
C LEU A 154 -1.07 15.82 12.95
N TYR A 155 0.20 15.51 12.67
CA TYR A 155 1.26 16.50 12.45
C TYR A 155 1.01 17.34 11.20
N LYS A 156 0.56 16.72 10.10
CA LYS A 156 0.17 17.42 8.88
C LYS A 156 -1.01 18.37 9.10
N ARG A 157 -1.96 18.01 9.98
CA ARG A 157 -3.13 18.83 10.32
C ARG A 157 -2.77 19.99 11.27
N ALA A 158 -1.85 19.75 12.21
CA ALA A 158 -1.36 20.76 13.15
C ALA A 158 -0.58 21.91 12.45
N LEU A 159 -0.17 21.76 11.19
CA LEU A 159 0.81 22.67 10.57
C LEU A 159 0.37 23.41 9.29
N ASN A 160 -0.85 23.30 8.77
CA ASN A 160 -1.21 23.98 7.49
C ASN A 160 -1.03 25.52 7.55
N GLY A 161 -0.33 26.20 6.62
CA GLY A 161 0.33 25.71 5.41
C GLY A 161 1.31 26.67 4.72
N HIS A 162 2.52 26.19 4.45
CA HIS A 162 3.49 26.75 3.52
C HIS A 162 4.29 25.57 2.93
N TRP A 163 4.64 25.58 1.65
CA TRP A 163 5.42 24.54 0.97
C TRP A 163 6.79 24.24 1.63
N LYS A 164 7.32 25.18 2.41
CA LYS A 164 8.46 25.01 3.33
C LYS A 164 8.23 23.91 4.40
N LEU A 165 6.98 23.51 4.64
CA LEU A 165 6.60 22.41 5.53
C LEU A 165 6.81 21.01 4.95
N SER A 166 6.93 20.83 3.64
CA SER A 166 7.38 19.52 3.12
C SER A 166 8.85 19.28 3.45
N ILE A 167 9.63 20.37 3.50
CA ILE A 167 11.01 20.39 3.96
C ILE A 167 11.03 20.21 5.47
N LEU A 168 10.23 20.95 6.24
CA LEU A 168 10.18 20.80 7.70
C LEU A 168 9.63 19.44 8.17
N LEU A 169 8.66 18.81 7.49
CA LEU A 169 8.25 17.43 7.76
C LEU A 169 9.38 16.47 7.42
N LYS A 170 10.07 16.63 6.28
CA LYS A 170 11.27 15.85 5.96
C LYS A 170 12.38 16.04 6.99
N SER A 171 12.61 17.26 7.45
CA SER A 171 13.60 17.62 8.46
C SER A 171 13.20 17.08 9.84
N CYS A 172 11.93 17.17 10.24
CA CYS A 172 11.42 16.56 11.47
C CYS A 172 11.51 15.03 11.39
N LEU A 173 11.19 14.41 10.24
CA LEU A 173 11.38 12.97 10.02
C LEU A 173 12.86 12.55 10.03
N GLN A 174 13.76 13.44 9.64
CA GLN A 174 15.21 13.24 9.63
C GLN A 174 15.84 13.49 11.03
N VAL A 175 15.32 14.45 11.80
CA VAL A 175 15.72 14.78 13.18
C VAL A 175 15.18 13.76 14.20
N LEU A 176 14.04 13.12 13.91
CA LEU A 176 13.42 12.11 14.78
C LEU A 176 13.91 10.67 14.52
N GLY A 177 14.88 10.46 13.62
CA GLY A 177 15.32 9.10 13.22
C GLY A 177 14.27 8.30 12.41
N ILE A 178 13.18 8.96 12.01
CA ILE A 178 12.03 8.31 11.37
C ILE A 178 12.34 7.84 9.95
N ASN A 179 13.37 8.34 9.27
CA ASN A 179 13.79 7.78 7.97
C ASN A 179 14.40 6.38 8.10
N GLU A 180 15.27 6.14 9.08
CA GLU A 180 15.79 4.79 9.36
C GLU A 180 14.70 3.88 9.89
N PHE A 181 13.80 4.42 10.71
CA PHE A 181 12.62 3.72 11.21
C PHE A 181 11.59 3.40 10.11
N LEU A 182 11.30 4.33 9.20
CA LEU A 182 10.43 4.11 8.03
C LEU A 182 11.07 3.06 7.15
N MET A 183 12.38 3.11 6.91
CA MET A 183 13.11 2.07 6.19
C MET A 183 13.07 0.72 6.94
N SER A 184 13.11 0.72 8.27
CA SER A 184 12.98 -0.47 9.13
C SER A 184 11.57 -1.07 9.08
N VAL A 185 10.52 -0.27 9.26
CA VAL A 185 9.10 -0.68 9.13
C VAL A 185 8.80 -1.10 7.70
N THR A 186 9.31 -0.39 6.71
CA THR A 186 9.20 -0.74 5.30
C THR A 186 9.84 -2.11 5.08
N ARG A 187 11.08 -2.35 5.54
CA ARG A 187 11.74 -3.67 5.49
C ARG A 187 11.01 -4.77 6.27
N ALA A 188 10.40 -4.45 7.41
CA ALA A 188 9.68 -5.40 8.25
C ALA A 188 8.28 -5.74 7.72
N CYS A 189 7.61 -4.80 7.04
CA CYS A 189 6.27 -4.98 6.50
C CYS A 189 6.23 -5.75 5.17
N PHE A 190 7.32 -5.78 4.38
CA PHE A 190 7.33 -6.57 3.14
C PHE A 190 7.20 -8.07 3.35
N PRO A 191 7.95 -8.69 4.28
CA PRO A 191 7.71 -10.08 4.68
C PRO A 191 6.26 -10.30 5.15
N SER A 192 5.69 -9.31 5.86
CA SER A 192 4.30 -9.36 6.36
C SER A 192 3.23 -9.38 5.25
N LEU A 193 3.56 -9.03 4.00
CA LEU A 193 2.64 -9.16 2.87
C LEU A 193 2.44 -10.62 2.42
N ARG A 194 3.32 -11.54 2.84
CA ARG A 194 3.17 -12.99 2.66
C ARG A 194 2.87 -13.73 3.96
N ASP A 195 2.49 -13.01 5.02
CA ASP A 195 2.21 -13.59 6.34
C ASP A 195 1.04 -14.60 6.28
N PRO A 196 1.09 -15.73 7.01
CA PRO A 196 -0.02 -16.68 7.05
C PRO A 196 -1.34 -16.04 7.53
N ALA A 197 -1.27 -15.06 8.43
CA ALA A 197 -2.44 -14.36 8.95
C ALA A 197 -2.97 -13.31 7.94
N GLN A 198 -4.21 -13.52 7.47
CA GLN A 198 -4.86 -12.59 6.52
C GLN A 198 -4.92 -11.14 7.02
N GLN A 199 -5.01 -10.96 8.34
CA GLN A 199 -5.15 -9.65 8.96
C GLN A 199 -3.84 -8.86 8.90
N VAL A 200 -2.71 -9.55 9.04
CA VAL A 200 -1.38 -8.97 8.89
C VAL A 200 -1.18 -8.51 7.44
N ARG A 201 -1.47 -9.39 6.46
CA ARG A 201 -1.38 -9.05 5.02
C ARG A 201 -2.25 -7.87 4.64
N ARG A 202 -3.51 -7.86 5.08
CA ARG A 202 -4.47 -6.75 4.82
C ARG A 202 -3.92 -5.42 5.33
N THR A 203 -3.43 -5.41 6.56
CA THR A 203 -3.01 -4.17 7.21
C THR A 203 -1.68 -3.67 6.66
N ALA A 204 -0.73 -4.57 6.40
CA ALA A 204 0.51 -4.26 5.68
C ALA A 204 0.20 -3.66 4.29
N GLY A 205 -0.73 -4.26 3.54
CA GLY A 205 -1.17 -3.74 2.25
C GLY A 205 -1.76 -2.33 2.34
N LEU A 206 -2.57 -2.03 3.35
CA LEU A 206 -3.13 -0.68 3.58
C LEU A 206 -2.04 0.36 3.88
N VAL A 207 -1.13 0.01 4.80
CA VAL A 207 -0.01 0.88 5.18
C VAL A 207 0.85 1.19 3.96
N MET A 208 1.26 0.15 3.21
CA MET A 208 2.08 0.30 2.02
C MET A 208 1.37 1.14 0.95
N THR A 209 0.08 0.90 0.72
CA THR A 209 -0.76 1.70 -0.17
C THR A 209 -0.68 3.18 0.20
N HIS A 210 -0.86 3.52 1.48
CA HIS A 210 -0.80 4.91 1.95
C HIS A 210 0.59 5.53 1.83
N LEU A 211 1.65 4.81 2.19
CA LEU A 211 3.02 5.31 2.14
C LEU A 211 3.47 5.59 0.70
N ILE A 212 3.15 4.69 -0.23
CA ILE A 212 3.54 4.80 -1.63
C ILE A 212 2.69 5.84 -2.36
N LEU A 213 1.36 5.78 -2.26
CA LEU A 213 0.48 6.70 -2.96
C LEU A 213 0.58 8.15 -2.43
N LYS A 214 1.14 8.38 -1.25
CA LYS A 214 1.40 9.73 -0.72
C LYS A 214 2.84 10.20 -0.90
N ASP A 215 3.65 9.49 -1.68
CA ASP A 215 5.05 9.82 -1.98
C ASP A 215 5.94 9.94 -0.72
N MET A 216 5.56 9.22 0.35
CA MET A 216 6.30 9.17 1.61
C MET A 216 7.50 8.21 1.53
N VAL A 217 7.39 7.17 0.69
CA VAL A 217 8.44 6.18 0.44
C VAL A 217 8.70 6.10 -1.06
N LYS A 218 9.98 6.11 -1.45
CA LYS A 218 10.38 5.88 -2.84
C LYS A 218 10.34 4.38 -3.12
N VAL A 219 9.50 4.00 -4.06
CA VAL A 219 9.34 2.61 -4.50
C VAL A 219 10.49 2.19 -5.41
N LYS A 220 11.49 1.53 -4.83
CA LYS A 220 12.47 0.71 -5.55
C LYS A 220 12.61 -0.59 -4.77
N GLY A 221 12.59 -1.74 -5.42
CA GLY A 221 12.94 -2.98 -4.71
C GLY A 221 11.78 -3.77 -4.10
N GLN A 222 10.59 -3.18 -3.99
CA GLN A 222 9.65 -3.59 -2.94
C GLN A 222 8.18 -3.69 -3.38
N VAL A 223 7.84 -3.14 -4.55
CA VAL A 223 6.46 -3.20 -5.08
C VAL A 223 6.07 -4.61 -5.54
N SER A 224 7.03 -5.52 -5.74
CA SER A 224 6.72 -6.92 -6.11
C SER A 224 5.84 -7.58 -5.06
N GLU A 225 6.06 -7.32 -3.77
CA GLU A 225 5.25 -7.92 -2.71
C GLU A 225 3.82 -7.37 -2.71
N MET A 226 3.63 -6.10 -3.09
CA MET A 226 2.28 -5.57 -3.32
C MET A 226 1.60 -6.24 -4.51
N ALA A 227 2.37 -6.67 -5.53
CA ALA A 227 1.84 -7.42 -6.66
C ALA A 227 1.43 -8.85 -6.28
N VAL A 228 2.13 -9.50 -5.34
CA VAL A 228 1.73 -10.82 -4.80
C VAL A 228 0.34 -10.77 -4.17
N LEU A 229 -0.07 -9.65 -3.56
CA LEU A 229 -1.42 -9.51 -3.03
C LEU A 229 -2.53 -9.59 -4.10
N LEU A 230 -2.23 -9.44 -5.39
CA LEU A 230 -3.24 -9.55 -6.46
C LEU A 230 -3.85 -10.96 -6.57
N ILE A 231 -3.14 -11.97 -6.08
CA ILE A 231 -3.56 -13.38 -6.04
C ILE A 231 -3.90 -13.85 -4.62
N ASP A 232 -4.07 -12.93 -3.66
CA ASP A 232 -4.39 -13.30 -2.29
C ASP A 232 -5.68 -14.13 -2.22
N PRO A 233 -5.73 -15.23 -1.45
CA PRO A 233 -6.93 -16.05 -1.30
C PRO A 233 -8.11 -15.27 -0.71
N VAL A 234 -7.85 -14.17 0.01
CA VAL A 234 -8.88 -13.31 0.59
C VAL A 234 -9.28 -12.22 -0.42
N PRO A 235 -10.52 -12.23 -0.95
CA PRO A 235 -10.92 -11.32 -2.03
C PRO A 235 -10.77 -9.84 -1.69
N GLN A 236 -10.97 -9.46 -0.42
CA GLN A 236 -10.83 -8.07 0.00
C GLN A 236 -9.37 -7.58 -0.05
N ILE A 237 -8.39 -8.48 0.13
CA ILE A 237 -6.96 -8.15 0.04
C ILE A 237 -6.54 -8.03 -1.43
N ALA A 238 -7.01 -8.95 -2.27
CA ALA A 238 -6.82 -8.85 -3.72
C ALA A 238 -7.44 -7.56 -4.30
N ALA A 239 -8.63 -7.17 -3.83
CA ALA A 239 -9.26 -5.92 -4.21
C ALA A 239 -8.44 -4.68 -3.77
N LEU A 240 -7.84 -4.72 -2.58
CA LEU A 240 -6.94 -3.67 -2.11
C LEU A 240 -5.75 -3.50 -3.05
N ALA A 241 -5.10 -4.61 -3.44
CA ALA A 241 -3.96 -4.57 -4.35
C ALA A 241 -4.35 -4.05 -5.74
N LYS A 242 -5.51 -4.47 -6.27
CA LYS A 242 -6.06 -3.95 -7.54
C LYS A 242 -6.30 -2.45 -7.48
N ASN A 243 -6.89 -1.96 -6.40
CA ASN A 243 -7.13 -0.53 -6.21
C ASN A 243 -5.81 0.24 -6.12
N PHE A 244 -4.81 -0.29 -5.40
CA PHE A 244 -3.49 0.30 -5.31
C PHE A 244 -2.83 0.48 -6.68
N PHE A 245 -2.78 -0.56 -7.52
CA PHE A 245 -2.18 -0.46 -8.86
C PHE A 245 -3.01 0.40 -9.82
N ASN A 246 -4.34 0.42 -9.67
CA ASN A 246 -5.19 1.33 -10.43
C ASN A 246 -4.86 2.79 -10.13
N GLU A 247 -4.81 3.18 -8.86
CA GLU A 247 -4.41 4.53 -8.44
C GLU A 247 -2.98 4.87 -8.87
N LEU A 248 -2.06 3.90 -8.78
CA LEU A 248 -0.67 4.09 -9.20
C LEU A 248 -0.55 4.28 -10.72
N SER A 249 -1.43 3.67 -11.51
CA SER A 249 -1.45 3.82 -12.97
C SER A 249 -1.80 5.26 -13.40
N HIS A 250 -2.56 5.99 -12.58
CA HIS A 250 -2.86 7.40 -12.82
C HIS A 250 -1.69 8.32 -12.48
N LYS A 251 -0.67 7.84 -11.72
CA LYS A 251 0.55 8.60 -11.40
C LYS A 251 1.61 8.51 -12.51
N GLY A 252 1.31 9.08 -13.68
CA GLY A 252 2.26 9.20 -14.78
C GLY A 252 2.70 7.83 -15.33
N ASN A 253 4.01 7.56 -15.33
CA ASN A 253 4.59 6.31 -15.85
C ASN A 253 5.01 5.34 -14.72
N ALA A 254 4.42 5.45 -13.53
CA ALA A 254 4.86 4.73 -12.33
C ALA A 254 4.84 3.20 -12.52
N VAL A 255 3.70 2.63 -12.95
CA VAL A 255 3.58 1.17 -13.15
C VAL A 255 4.57 0.67 -14.21
N TYR A 256 4.65 1.35 -15.36
CA TYR A 256 5.61 1.05 -16.42
C TYR A 256 7.07 0.98 -15.93
N ASN A 257 7.48 1.94 -15.09
CA ASN A 257 8.84 1.99 -14.55
C ASN A 257 9.14 0.89 -13.53
N LEU A 258 8.11 0.29 -12.92
CA LEU A 258 8.24 -0.77 -11.91
C LEU A 258 8.22 -2.17 -12.53
N LEU A 259 7.65 -2.35 -13.72
CA LEU A 259 7.49 -3.66 -14.36
C LEU A 259 8.79 -4.47 -14.48
N PRO A 260 9.94 -3.91 -14.96
CA PRO A 260 11.17 -4.69 -15.07
C PRO A 260 11.64 -5.24 -13.72
N ASP A 261 11.48 -4.46 -12.66
CA ASP A 261 11.89 -4.80 -11.30
C ASP A 261 10.93 -5.85 -10.68
N ILE A 262 9.62 -5.73 -10.92
CA ILE A 262 8.61 -6.70 -10.49
C ILE A 262 8.85 -8.05 -11.17
N ILE A 263 9.03 -8.07 -12.51
CA ILE A 263 9.32 -9.30 -13.26
C ILE A 263 10.60 -9.95 -12.72
N SER A 264 11.66 -9.17 -12.51
CA SER A 264 12.93 -9.70 -11.97
C SER A 264 12.75 -10.47 -10.66
N ARG A 265 12.00 -9.90 -9.72
CA ARG A 265 11.82 -10.51 -8.39
C ARG A 265 10.82 -11.65 -8.37
N LEU A 266 9.72 -11.54 -9.11
CA LEU A 266 8.70 -12.58 -9.11
C LEU A 266 9.12 -13.83 -9.89
N SER A 267 10.06 -13.69 -10.83
CA SER A 267 10.68 -14.81 -11.57
C SER A 267 11.93 -15.37 -10.88
N ASP A 268 12.28 -14.90 -9.69
CA ASP A 268 13.42 -15.41 -8.94
C ASP A 268 13.13 -16.84 -8.42
N PRO A 269 13.98 -17.85 -8.68
CA PRO A 269 13.74 -19.22 -8.22
C PRO A 269 13.71 -19.38 -6.69
N GLU A 270 14.42 -18.53 -5.94
CA GLU A 270 14.58 -18.67 -4.49
C GLU A 270 13.57 -17.84 -3.68
N GLY A 271 12.92 -16.84 -4.30
CA GLY A 271 12.02 -15.92 -3.60
C GLY A 271 10.82 -15.40 -4.40
N GLY A 272 10.67 -15.85 -5.65
CA GLY A 272 9.59 -15.46 -6.54
C GLY A 272 8.25 -16.13 -6.21
N VAL A 273 7.45 -16.32 -7.24
CA VAL A 273 6.17 -17.04 -7.18
C VAL A 273 6.13 -18.14 -8.24
N GLU A 274 5.26 -19.12 -8.07
CA GLU A 274 5.05 -20.18 -9.06
C GLU A 274 4.53 -19.63 -10.42
N GLU A 275 4.62 -20.44 -11.47
CA GLU A 275 4.41 -20.01 -12.86
C GLU A 275 3.00 -19.47 -13.12
N GLU A 276 1.98 -20.22 -12.71
CA GLU A 276 0.58 -19.81 -12.85
C GLU A 276 0.23 -18.53 -12.06
N PRO A 277 0.62 -18.42 -10.76
CA PRO A 277 0.58 -17.17 -10.02
C PRO A 277 1.26 -15.99 -10.72
N PHE A 278 2.46 -16.20 -11.25
CA PHE A 278 3.22 -15.17 -11.99
C PHE A 278 2.43 -14.70 -13.21
N HIS A 279 1.92 -15.62 -14.03
CA HIS A 279 1.13 -15.32 -15.22
C HIS A 279 -0.11 -14.49 -14.89
N THR A 280 -0.79 -14.81 -13.79
CA THR A 280 -1.98 -14.09 -13.31
C THR A 280 -1.64 -12.66 -12.89
N ILE A 281 -0.59 -12.48 -12.08
CA ILE A 281 -0.11 -11.16 -11.64
C ILE A 281 0.29 -10.31 -12.84
N MET A 282 1.12 -10.86 -13.74
CA MET A 282 1.64 -10.11 -14.88
C MET A 282 0.56 -9.72 -15.88
N LYS A 283 -0.44 -10.57 -16.11
CA LYS A 283 -1.58 -10.24 -16.97
C LYS A 283 -2.35 -9.01 -16.44
N GLN A 284 -2.56 -8.92 -15.12
CA GLN A 284 -3.18 -7.77 -14.48
C GLN A 284 -2.28 -6.52 -14.56
N LEU A 285 -0.98 -6.64 -14.32
CA LEU A 285 -0.09 -5.47 -14.32
C LEU A 285 0.16 -4.92 -15.73
N LEU A 286 0.29 -5.79 -16.73
CA LEU A 286 0.51 -5.39 -18.12
C LEU A 286 -0.73 -4.74 -18.74
N SER A 287 -1.94 -4.99 -18.23
CA SER A 287 -3.15 -4.32 -18.72
C SER A 287 -3.18 -2.81 -18.45
N TYR A 288 -2.35 -2.30 -17.53
CA TYR A 288 -2.19 -0.87 -17.30
C TYR A 288 -1.31 -0.18 -18.37
N ILE A 289 -0.64 -0.94 -19.23
CA ILE A 289 0.19 -0.41 -20.32
C ILE A 289 -0.67 -0.24 -21.57
N THR A 290 -1.18 0.98 -21.75
CA THR A 290 -2.11 1.31 -22.85
C THR A 290 -1.49 2.17 -23.94
N LYS A 291 -0.28 2.72 -23.73
CA LYS A 291 0.38 3.62 -24.68
C LYS A 291 1.36 2.87 -25.56
N ASP A 292 1.21 2.95 -26.88
CA ASP A 292 2.08 2.28 -27.86
C ASP A 292 3.58 2.53 -27.61
N LYS A 293 3.96 3.79 -27.35
CA LYS A 293 5.35 4.14 -27.06
C LYS A 293 5.89 3.45 -25.79
N GLN A 294 5.05 3.25 -24.77
CA GLN A 294 5.44 2.49 -23.58
C GLN A 294 5.58 1.02 -23.92
N THR A 295 4.65 0.46 -24.70
CA THR A 295 4.70 -0.92 -25.17
C THR A 295 6.00 -1.21 -25.93
N GLU A 296 6.32 -0.41 -26.95
CA GLU A 296 7.55 -0.55 -27.75
C GLU A 296 8.81 -0.48 -26.89
N SER A 297 8.89 0.52 -26.00
CA SER A 297 10.05 0.66 -25.11
C SER A 297 10.14 -0.45 -24.06
N LEU A 298 9.00 -1.00 -23.62
CA LEU A 298 8.99 -2.13 -22.70
C LEU A 298 9.46 -3.41 -23.41
N VAL A 299 9.05 -3.65 -24.65
CA VAL A 299 9.53 -4.78 -25.46
C VAL A 299 11.05 -4.75 -25.57
N GLU A 300 11.64 -3.61 -25.96
CA GLU A 300 13.09 -3.43 -26.05
C GLU A 300 13.78 -3.72 -24.71
N LYS A 301 13.27 -3.17 -23.60
CA LYS A 301 13.78 -3.43 -22.26
C LYS A 301 13.71 -4.90 -21.85
N LEU A 302 12.61 -5.58 -22.17
CA LEU A 302 12.44 -7.00 -21.84
C LEU A 302 13.36 -7.87 -22.69
N CYS A 303 13.54 -7.56 -23.98
CA CYS A 303 14.48 -8.25 -24.86
C CYS A 303 15.90 -8.18 -24.27
N HIS A 304 16.38 -6.99 -23.90
CA HIS A 304 17.70 -6.86 -23.27
C HIS A 304 17.86 -7.66 -21.97
N ARG A 305 16.78 -7.89 -21.22
CA ARG A 305 16.82 -8.67 -19.98
C ARG A 305 17.01 -10.17 -20.20
N PHE A 306 16.76 -10.70 -21.40
CA PHE A 306 17.09 -12.09 -21.70
C PHE A 306 18.59 -12.37 -21.53
N ARG A 307 19.46 -11.38 -21.78
CA ARG A 307 20.92 -11.51 -21.59
C ARG A 307 21.33 -11.80 -20.15
N THR A 308 20.52 -11.39 -19.17
CA THR A 308 20.80 -11.60 -17.74
C THR A 308 19.93 -12.67 -17.11
N ALA A 309 19.02 -13.30 -17.88
CA ALA A 309 18.23 -14.45 -17.43
C ALA A 309 19.11 -15.70 -17.40
N ARG A 310 19.29 -16.28 -16.21
CA ARG A 310 20.21 -17.41 -15.99
C ARG A 310 19.51 -18.76 -15.92
N THR A 311 18.21 -18.77 -15.64
CA THR A 311 17.42 -20.00 -15.48
C THR A 311 16.33 -20.11 -16.54
N GLU A 312 15.87 -21.34 -16.79
CA GLU A 312 14.78 -21.58 -17.73
C GLU A 312 13.52 -20.82 -17.38
N ARG A 313 13.19 -20.80 -16.09
CA ARG A 313 12.03 -20.09 -15.59
C ARG A 313 12.07 -18.60 -15.92
N GLN A 314 13.21 -17.94 -15.76
CA GLN A 314 13.34 -16.51 -15.99
C GLN A 314 13.11 -16.11 -17.46
N TYR A 315 13.69 -16.85 -18.41
CA TYR A 315 13.49 -16.50 -19.82
C TYR A 315 12.11 -16.93 -20.35
N ARG A 316 11.49 -17.97 -19.78
CA ARG A 316 10.08 -18.31 -20.06
C ARG A 316 9.13 -17.22 -19.58
N ASP A 317 9.31 -16.74 -18.35
CA ASP A 317 8.52 -15.64 -17.78
C ASP A 317 8.68 -14.34 -18.57
N LEU A 318 9.90 -14.04 -19.04
CA LEU A 318 10.16 -12.89 -19.93
C LEU A 318 9.42 -13.05 -21.27
N ALA A 319 9.47 -14.23 -21.88
CA ALA A 319 8.78 -14.52 -23.14
C ALA A 319 7.26 -14.41 -22.98
N TYR A 320 6.71 -14.92 -21.88
CA TYR A 320 5.31 -14.73 -21.53
C TYR A 320 4.97 -13.24 -21.44
N CYS A 321 5.73 -12.44 -20.69
CA CYS A 321 5.49 -11.01 -20.54
C CYS A 321 5.48 -10.27 -21.88
N VAL A 322 6.45 -10.55 -22.76
CA VAL A 322 6.48 -10.00 -24.13
C VAL A 322 5.22 -10.41 -24.91
N SER A 323 4.79 -11.68 -24.79
CA SER A 323 3.61 -12.18 -25.50
C SER A 323 2.28 -11.58 -25.05
N GLN A 324 2.20 -11.06 -23.82
CA GLN A 324 1.00 -10.44 -23.27
C GLN A 324 0.85 -8.96 -23.66
N LEU A 325 1.92 -8.32 -24.15
CA LEU A 325 1.86 -6.93 -24.57
C LEU A 325 1.08 -6.79 -25.90
N PRO A 326 0.32 -5.70 -26.08
CA PRO A 326 -0.38 -5.42 -27.34
C PRO A 326 0.62 -4.88 -28.38
N LEU A 327 1.49 -5.76 -28.91
CA LEU A 327 2.50 -5.35 -29.90
C LEU A 327 1.83 -4.84 -31.19
N THR A 328 2.39 -3.76 -31.72
CA THR A 328 2.15 -3.26 -33.09
C THR A 328 3.24 -3.80 -34.02
N GLU A 329 3.15 -3.55 -35.33
CA GLU A 329 4.23 -3.88 -36.28
C GLU A 329 5.58 -3.26 -35.88
N ARG A 330 5.55 -2.03 -35.34
CA ARG A 330 6.75 -1.35 -34.81
C ARG A 330 7.33 -2.07 -33.59
N GLY A 331 6.47 -2.53 -32.68
CA GLY A 331 6.87 -3.33 -31.54
C GLY A 331 7.52 -4.66 -31.96
N LEU A 332 6.98 -5.31 -33.00
CA LEU A 332 7.58 -6.51 -33.57
C LEU A 332 8.95 -6.20 -34.18
N HIS A 333 9.08 -5.14 -34.97
CA HIS A 333 10.38 -4.75 -35.53
C HIS A 333 11.42 -4.49 -34.44
N LYS A 334 11.02 -3.80 -33.36
CA LYS A 334 11.87 -3.61 -32.18
C LYS A 334 12.30 -4.92 -31.51
N MET A 335 11.42 -5.91 -31.46
CA MET A 335 11.78 -7.24 -30.97
C MET A 335 12.79 -7.92 -31.90
N LEU A 336 12.63 -7.81 -33.22
CA LEU A 336 13.56 -8.35 -34.22
C LEU A 336 14.94 -7.69 -34.17
N ASP A 337 14.99 -6.37 -34.00
CA ASP A 337 16.23 -5.60 -33.87
C ASP A 337 17.08 -6.09 -32.67
N ASN A 338 16.44 -6.70 -31.67
CA ASN A 338 17.06 -7.23 -30.46
C ASN A 338 17.13 -8.77 -30.45
N PHE A 339 17.07 -9.43 -31.61
CA PHE A 339 17.13 -10.89 -31.74
C PHE A 339 18.38 -11.49 -31.08
N ASP A 340 19.50 -10.77 -31.13
CA ASP A 340 20.76 -11.16 -30.47
C ASP A 340 20.65 -11.34 -28.95
N CYS A 341 19.60 -10.80 -28.33
CA CYS A 341 19.39 -10.90 -26.89
C CYS A 341 18.71 -12.21 -26.45
N PHE A 342 17.95 -12.87 -27.34
CA PHE A 342 17.11 -14.02 -26.98
C PHE A 342 17.15 -15.17 -28.00
N GLY A 343 17.82 -15.02 -29.15
CA GLY A 343 17.82 -15.99 -30.23
C GLY A 343 18.30 -17.38 -29.80
N ASP A 344 19.26 -17.44 -28.88
CA ASP A 344 19.76 -18.68 -28.28
C ASP A 344 18.74 -19.39 -27.37
N LYS A 345 17.69 -18.68 -26.91
CA LYS A 345 16.62 -19.21 -26.07
C LYS A 345 15.43 -19.73 -26.86
N LEU A 346 15.40 -19.57 -28.19
CA LEU A 346 14.31 -20.06 -29.05
C LEU A 346 14.25 -21.59 -29.17
N VAL A 347 15.27 -22.29 -28.69
CA VAL A 347 15.26 -23.76 -28.58
C VAL A 347 14.23 -24.22 -27.54
N ASP A 348 13.88 -23.38 -26.57
CA ASP A 348 12.85 -23.67 -25.58
C ASP A 348 11.44 -23.55 -26.19
N GLU A 349 10.66 -24.64 -26.11
CA GLU A 349 9.32 -24.71 -26.72
C GLU A 349 8.36 -23.64 -26.19
N SER A 350 8.43 -23.32 -24.89
CA SER A 350 7.56 -22.31 -24.28
C SER A 350 7.89 -20.92 -24.78
N VAL A 351 9.19 -20.58 -24.89
CA VAL A 351 9.64 -19.29 -25.46
C VAL A 351 9.21 -19.19 -26.93
N PHE A 352 9.45 -20.23 -27.72
CA PHE A 352 9.11 -20.26 -29.13
C PHE A 352 7.59 -20.10 -29.34
N SER A 353 6.78 -20.84 -28.59
CA SER A 353 5.32 -20.77 -28.61
C SER A 353 4.79 -19.37 -28.23
N ALA A 354 5.39 -18.74 -27.22
CA ALA A 354 5.02 -17.38 -26.80
C ALA A 354 5.24 -16.36 -27.93
N PHE A 355 6.36 -16.45 -28.67
CA PHE A 355 6.64 -15.55 -29.79
C PHE A 355 5.83 -15.88 -31.05
N LEU A 356 5.54 -17.15 -31.31
CA LEU A 356 4.57 -17.52 -32.35
C LEU A 356 3.18 -16.93 -32.05
N SER A 357 2.77 -16.90 -30.78
CA SER A 357 1.51 -16.27 -30.36
C SER A 357 1.50 -14.76 -30.66
N VAL A 358 2.62 -14.06 -30.46
CA VAL A 358 2.77 -12.63 -30.83
C VAL A 358 2.52 -12.43 -32.32
N VAL A 359 3.21 -13.21 -33.16
CA VAL A 359 3.08 -13.13 -34.62
C VAL A 359 1.66 -13.48 -35.06
N GLY A 360 1.06 -14.50 -34.44
CA GLY A 360 -0.32 -14.91 -34.68
C GLY A 360 -1.34 -13.82 -34.35
N LYS A 361 -1.16 -13.08 -33.24
CA LYS A 361 -2.03 -11.96 -32.84
C LYS A 361 -1.98 -10.81 -33.85
N LEU A 362 -0.78 -10.46 -34.33
CA LEU A 362 -0.60 -9.41 -35.35
C LEU A 362 -1.29 -9.76 -36.68
N ARG A 363 -1.16 -11.02 -37.13
CA ARG A 363 -1.82 -11.49 -38.35
C ARG A 363 -3.35 -11.40 -38.29
N ARG A 364 -3.95 -11.59 -37.11
CA ARG A 364 -5.42 -11.49 -36.92
C ARG A 364 -5.91 -10.05 -36.76
N GLY A 365 -5.04 -9.13 -36.31
CA GLY A 365 -5.36 -7.71 -36.17
C GLY A 365 -5.29 -6.91 -37.48
N ALA A 366 -4.56 -7.41 -38.48
CA ALA A 366 -4.51 -6.84 -39.82
C ALA A 366 -5.81 -7.16 -40.58
N LYS A 367 -6.71 -6.18 -40.72
CA LYS A 367 -7.78 -6.28 -41.73
C LYS A 367 -7.17 -6.40 -43.13
N PRO A 368 -7.77 -7.17 -44.05
CA PRO A 368 -7.25 -7.34 -45.39
C PRO A 368 -7.60 -6.09 -46.23
N GLU A 369 -6.74 -5.08 -46.19
CA GLU A 369 -6.71 -4.04 -47.23
C GLU A 369 -5.34 -4.03 -47.90
N GLY A 370 -5.35 -3.82 -49.22
CA GLY A 370 -4.36 -4.29 -50.18
C GLY A 370 -2.89 -3.87 -49.94
N LYS A 371 -2.00 -4.82 -50.26
CA LYS A 371 -0.69 -4.68 -50.98
C LYS A 371 -0.03 -3.28 -50.93
N VAL A 372 1.21 -3.06 -50.50
CA VAL A 372 2.49 -3.79 -50.61
C VAL A 372 3.46 -3.17 -49.58
N GLY A 373 4.29 -3.96 -48.88
CA GLY A 373 5.50 -3.41 -48.24
C GLY A 373 6.03 -4.06 -46.96
N GLY A 374 5.30 -4.97 -46.29
CA GLY A 374 5.72 -5.51 -44.97
C GLY A 374 6.02 -7.02 -44.92
N ALA A 375 5.68 -7.77 -45.97
CA ALA A 375 5.68 -9.24 -45.94
C ALA A 375 7.08 -9.88 -45.79
N GLY A 376 8.16 -9.14 -46.04
CA GLY A 376 9.53 -9.65 -45.94
C GLY A 376 10.03 -9.91 -44.52
N SER A 377 9.57 -9.16 -43.51
CA SER A 377 10.06 -9.31 -42.12
C SER A 377 9.44 -10.50 -41.36
N LEU A 378 8.23 -10.92 -41.73
CA LEU A 378 7.52 -12.03 -41.11
C LEU A 378 7.98 -13.42 -41.61
N ALA A 379 8.70 -13.47 -42.74
CA ALA A 379 9.21 -14.70 -43.33
C ALA A 379 10.49 -15.23 -42.64
N LEU A 380 11.14 -14.41 -41.81
CA LEU A 380 12.38 -14.75 -41.10
C LEU A 380 12.19 -15.74 -39.92
N TRP A 381 10.95 -16.12 -39.61
CA TRP A 381 10.60 -16.97 -38.45
C TRP A 381 10.13 -18.38 -38.82
N VAL A 382 10.11 -18.74 -40.10
CA VAL A 382 9.78 -20.12 -40.50
C VAL A 382 11.09 -20.87 -40.71
N PRO A 383 11.57 -21.69 -39.75
CA PRO A 383 12.52 -22.72 -40.10
C PRO A 383 11.81 -23.66 -41.08
N VAL A 384 12.32 -23.74 -42.30
CA VAL A 384 12.05 -24.82 -43.24
C VAL A 384 12.57 -26.11 -42.59
N PRO A 385 11.81 -27.23 -42.64
CA PRO A 385 11.87 -28.36 -41.71
C PRO A 385 13.24 -28.97 -41.43
#